data_AF-A0A9J7AAH3-F1
#
_entry.id   AF-A0A9J7AAH3-F1
#
_cell.length_a   1.000
_cell.length_b   1.000
_cell.length_c   1.000
_cell.angle_alpha   90.00
_cell.angle_beta   90.00
_cell.angle_gamma   90.00
#
_symmetry.space_group_name_H-M   'P 1'
#
loop_
_entity.id
_entity.type
_entity.pdbx_description
1 polymer ?
#
loop_
_entity_poly.entity_id
_entity_poly.type
_entity_poly.pdbx_seq_one_letter_code
_entity_poly.pdbx_strand_id
1 'polypeptide(L)'
;MPSLYQSSTETSVSISGLYSQTLQLTAIMLRESEPALARSLNELVHVQDPHADHPIDGYLLFDSLGAEQIGKIIASLTSIGNSWLAAPSHSPSSMRSMQALLKEWIELAEWLIKHGEIH
;
A
#
# COMPACT_ATOMS: atom_id res chain seq x y z
N MET A 1 -35.29 27.51 21.78
CA MET A 1 -35.11 26.04 21.81
C MET A 1 -33.94 25.70 20.91
N PRO A 2 -32.90 24.99 21.38
CA PRO A 2 -31.72 24.69 20.58
C PRO A 2 -31.97 23.44 19.73
N SER A 3 -31.81 23.56 18.42
CA SER A 3 -31.79 22.39 17.53
C SER A 3 -30.42 21.73 17.59
N LEU A 4 -30.48 20.43 17.80
CA LEU A 4 -29.40 19.50 18.11
C LEU A 4 -28.42 19.36 16.95
N TYR A 5 -27.16 19.21 17.32
CA TYR A 5 -26.10 18.62 16.52
C TYR A 5 -26.62 17.46 15.66
N GLN A 6 -26.63 17.64 14.35
CA GLN A 6 -26.34 16.55 13.42
C GLN A 6 -24.92 16.81 12.92
N SER A 7 -23.97 16.39 13.75
CA SER A 7 -22.65 16.02 13.27
C SER A 7 -22.89 14.81 12.36
N SER A 8 -23.02 15.09 11.05
CA SER A 8 -22.76 14.08 10.04
C SER A 8 -21.31 13.69 10.24
N THR A 9 -21.07 12.64 11.03
CA THR A 9 -19.88 11.83 10.87
C THR A 9 -20.07 11.12 9.52
N GLU A 10 -19.91 11.87 8.44
CA GLU A 10 -19.36 11.33 7.22
C GLU A 10 -18.07 10.66 7.67
N THR A 11 -18.18 9.36 7.91
CA THR A 11 -17.02 8.50 7.92
C THR A 11 -16.55 8.62 6.49
N SER A 12 -15.69 9.61 6.24
CA SER A 12 -15.04 9.81 4.97
C SER A 12 -14.50 8.44 4.64
N VAL A 13 -15.15 7.78 3.68
CA VAL A 13 -14.68 6.54 3.09
C VAL A 13 -13.36 6.97 2.52
N SER A 14 -12.30 6.84 3.33
CA SER A 14 -10.96 7.20 2.93
C SER A 14 -10.68 6.22 1.82
N ILE A 15 -10.80 6.72 0.58
CA ILE A 15 -10.48 5.99 -0.64
C ILE A 15 -9.13 5.37 -0.34
N SER A 16 -9.11 4.04 -0.14
CA SER A 16 -7.95 3.33 0.39
C SER A 16 -6.95 3.19 -0.74
N GLY A 17 -6.29 4.31 -1.01
CA GLY A 17 -5.22 4.44 -1.97
C GLY A 17 -3.86 4.42 -1.29
N LEU A 18 -2.80 4.28 -2.08
CA LEU A 18 -1.42 4.32 -1.59
C LEU A 18 -0.73 5.59 -2.06
N TYR A 19 0.07 6.18 -1.19
CA TYR A 19 0.91 7.31 -1.59
C TYR A 19 2.04 6.84 -2.51
N SER A 20 2.48 7.70 -3.43
CA SER A 20 3.63 7.44 -4.29
C SER A 20 4.88 7.05 -3.50
N GLN A 21 5.04 7.60 -2.28
CA GLN A 21 6.12 7.25 -1.35
C GLN A 21 6.07 5.78 -0.92
N THR A 22 4.88 5.25 -0.62
CA THR A 22 4.67 3.83 -0.28
C THR A 22 5.11 2.93 -1.43
N LEU A 23 4.71 3.26 -2.66
CA LEU A 23 5.07 2.49 -3.84
C LEU A 23 6.59 2.52 -4.10
N GLN A 24 7.21 3.69 -3.97
CA GLN A 24 8.67 3.86 -4.12
C GLN A 24 9.43 3.04 -3.07
N LEU A 25 9.04 3.13 -1.80
CA LEU A 25 9.65 2.37 -0.72
C LEU A 25 9.46 0.86 -0.94
N THR A 26 8.28 0.44 -1.37
CA THR A 26 8.01 -0.96 -1.74
C THR A 26 8.92 -1.40 -2.88
N ALA A 27 9.06 -0.60 -3.94
CA ALA A 27 9.95 -0.90 -5.06
C ALA A 27 11.42 -1.02 -4.63
N ILE A 28 11.86 -0.20 -3.67
CA ILE A 28 13.22 -0.30 -3.09
C ILE A 28 13.38 -1.63 -2.34
N MET A 29 12.40 -2.01 -1.50
CA MET A 29 12.46 -3.25 -0.72
C MET A 29 12.45 -4.50 -1.63
N LEU A 30 11.70 -4.45 -2.73
CA LEU A 30 11.57 -5.57 -3.67
C LEU A 30 12.68 -5.65 -4.71
N ARG A 31 13.60 -4.67 -4.77
CA ARG A 31 14.60 -4.58 -5.85
C ARG A 31 15.43 -5.86 -6.01
N GLU A 32 15.83 -6.48 -4.91
CA GLU A 32 16.67 -7.67 -4.90
C GLU A 32 15.87 -8.97 -5.02
N SER A 33 14.69 -9.05 -4.39
CA SER A 33 13.89 -10.28 -4.36
C SER A 33 12.96 -10.42 -5.57
N GLU A 34 12.38 -9.32 -6.04
CA GLU A 34 11.35 -9.30 -7.09
C GLU A 34 11.58 -8.11 -8.04
N PRO A 35 12.64 -8.14 -8.87
CA PRO A 35 13.06 -7.00 -9.68
C PRO A 35 12.02 -6.60 -10.74
N ALA A 36 11.19 -7.54 -11.21
CA ALA A 36 10.10 -7.26 -12.13
C ALA A 36 9.01 -6.42 -11.46
N LEU A 37 8.53 -6.82 -10.27
CA LEU A 37 7.55 -6.06 -9.50
C LEU A 37 8.08 -4.69 -9.09
N ALA A 38 9.35 -4.61 -8.70
CA ALA A 38 9.99 -3.33 -8.39
C ALA A 38 9.99 -2.37 -9.59
N ARG A 39 10.17 -2.85 -10.82
CA ARG A 39 10.06 -2.02 -12.03
C ARG A 39 8.64 -1.56 -12.26
N SER A 40 7.66 -2.46 -12.20
CA SER A 40 6.25 -2.12 -12.39
C SER A 40 5.77 -1.06 -11.39
N LEU A 41 6.19 -1.14 -10.12
CA LEU A 41 5.87 -0.13 -9.12
C LEU A 41 6.51 1.23 -9.43
N ASN A 42 7.77 1.25 -9.91
CA ASN A 42 8.43 2.50 -10.30
C ASN A 42 7.81 3.13 -11.54
N GLU A 43 7.40 2.32 -12.52
CA GLU A 43 6.67 2.80 -13.70
C GLU A 43 5.33 3.41 -13.29
N LEU A 44 4.59 2.75 -12.39
CA LEU A 44 3.32 3.27 -11.87
C LEU A 44 3.51 4.60 -11.14
N VAL A 45 4.55 4.72 -10.32
CA VAL A 45 4.94 5.97 -9.67
C VAL A 45 5.32 7.06 -10.67
N HIS A 46 5.91 6.71 -11.82
CA HIS A 46 6.34 7.68 -12.82
C HIS A 46 5.17 8.19 -13.68
N VAL A 47 4.18 7.34 -13.91
CA VAL A 47 2.94 7.70 -14.62
C VAL A 47 2.03 8.56 -13.74
N GLN A 48 2.01 8.28 -12.44
CA GLN A 48 1.34 9.12 -11.45
C GLN A 48 2.21 10.34 -11.13
N ASP A 49 1.62 11.49 -10.76
CA ASP A 49 2.43 12.65 -10.37
C ASP A 49 3.22 12.31 -9.09
N PRO A 50 4.57 12.23 -9.12
CA PRO A 50 5.36 11.87 -7.95
C PRO A 50 5.32 12.95 -6.86
N HIS A 51 4.83 14.15 -7.19
CA HIS A 51 4.63 15.28 -6.27
C HIS A 51 3.17 15.45 -5.82
N ALA A 52 2.27 14.58 -6.26
CA ALA A 52 0.92 14.51 -5.74
C ALA A 52 0.93 14.26 -4.23
N ASP A 53 0.44 15.22 -3.44
CA ASP A 53 0.18 15.03 -2.01
C ASP A 53 -1.21 14.38 -1.77
N HIS A 54 -1.60 13.49 -2.69
CA HIS A 54 -2.84 12.72 -2.58
C HIS A 54 -2.55 11.23 -2.84
N PRO A 55 -3.29 10.33 -2.18
CA PRO A 55 -3.14 8.89 -2.40
C PRO A 55 -3.59 8.52 -3.82
N ILE A 56 -2.87 7.59 -4.45
CA ILE A 56 -3.25 6.99 -5.72
C ILE A 56 -4.44 6.08 -5.47
N ASP A 57 -5.52 6.28 -6.22
CA ASP A 57 -6.78 5.54 -6.07
C ASP A 57 -6.58 4.01 -6.07
N GLY A 58 -7.22 3.32 -5.12
CA GLY A 58 -7.12 1.87 -4.96
C GLY A 58 -7.63 1.07 -6.17
N TYR A 59 -8.64 1.55 -6.89
CA TYR A 59 -9.11 0.95 -8.14
C TYR A 59 -8.08 1.12 -9.26
N LEU A 60 -7.40 2.26 -9.36
CA LEU A 60 -6.32 2.45 -10.35
C LEU A 60 -5.13 1.53 -10.07
N LEU A 61 -4.78 1.37 -8.80
CA LEU A 61 -3.75 0.42 -8.39
C LEU A 61 -4.15 -1.01 -8.72
N PHE A 62 -5.41 -1.37 -8.49
CA PHE A 62 -5.92 -2.68 -8.86
C PHE A 62 -5.98 -2.91 -10.36
N ASP A 63 -6.41 -1.94 -11.16
CA ASP A 63 -6.46 -2.07 -12.62
C ASP A 63 -5.05 -2.22 -13.22
N SER A 64 -4.07 -1.55 -12.61
CA SER A 64 -2.67 -1.58 -13.07
C SER A 64 -1.91 -2.83 -12.62
N LEU A 65 -2.10 -3.27 -11.37
CA LEU A 65 -1.35 -4.37 -10.77
C LEU A 65 -2.12 -5.69 -10.78
N GLY A 66 -3.44 -5.64 -10.62
CA GLY A 66 -4.29 -6.80 -10.41
C GLY A 66 -4.10 -7.45 -9.03
N ALA A 67 -5.08 -8.27 -8.62
CA ALA A 67 -5.08 -9.00 -7.35
C ALA A 67 -3.80 -9.84 -7.15
N GLU A 68 -3.31 -10.47 -8.22
CA GLU A 68 -2.16 -11.37 -8.16
C GLU A 68 -0.88 -10.63 -7.76
N GLN A 69 -0.60 -9.48 -8.37
CA GLN A 69 0.61 -8.72 -8.04
C GLN A 69 0.53 -8.11 -6.63
N ILE A 70 -0.65 -7.64 -6.22
CA ILE A 70 -0.87 -7.17 -4.84
C ILE A 70 -0.56 -8.29 -3.84
N GLY A 71 -1.06 -9.51 -4.08
CA GLY A 71 -0.74 -10.67 -3.25
C GLY A 71 0.75 -11.00 -3.21
N LYS A 72 1.44 -10.94 -4.36
CA LYS A 72 2.90 -11.15 -4.44
C LYS A 72 3.69 -10.10 -3.66
N ILE A 73 3.27 -8.84 -3.69
CA ILE A 73 3.90 -7.76 -2.92
C ILE A 73 3.79 -8.05 -1.41
N ILE A 74 2.60 -8.37 -0.92
CA ILE A 74 2.39 -8.71 0.50
C ILE A 74 3.25 -9.92 0.90
N ALA A 75 3.27 -10.97 0.08
CA ALA A 75 4.07 -12.16 0.35
C ALA A 75 5.57 -11.85 0.40
N SER A 76 6.06 -11.02 -0.53
CA SER A 76 7.47 -10.64 -0.60
C SER A 76 7.90 -9.78 0.58
N LEU A 77 7.10 -8.76 0.94
CA LEU A 77 7.36 -7.95 2.14
C LEU A 77 7.34 -8.81 3.41
N THR A 78 6.43 -9.78 3.50
CA THR A 78 6.39 -10.74 4.61
C THR A 78 7.66 -11.59 4.69
N SER A 79 8.15 -12.07 3.54
CA SER A 79 9.41 -12.83 3.46
C SER A 79 10.62 -12.01 3.89
N ILE A 80 10.69 -10.74 3.47
CA ILE A 80 11.75 -9.81 3.90
C ILE A 80 11.67 -9.58 5.41
N GLY A 81 10.48 -9.30 5.94
CA GLY A 81 10.25 -9.11 7.38
C GLY A 81 10.67 -10.33 8.20
N ASN A 82 10.34 -11.54 7.75
CA ASN A 82 10.77 -12.79 8.40
C ASN A 82 12.30 -12.93 8.41
N SER A 83 12.96 -12.55 7.32
CA SER A 83 14.43 -12.58 7.23
C SER A 83 15.07 -11.62 8.23
N TRP A 84 14.49 -10.42 8.41
CA TRP A 84 14.97 -9.43 9.38
C TRP A 84 14.73 -9.87 10.84
N LEU A 85 13.63 -10.57 11.11
CA LEU A 85 13.37 -11.14 12.43
C LEU A 85 14.35 -12.28 12.77
N ALA A 86 14.72 -13.10 11.78
CA ALA A 86 15.68 -14.19 11.96
C ALA A 86 17.12 -13.69 12.16
N ALA A 87 17.49 -12.58 11.51
CA ALA A 87 18.80 -11.94 11.63
C ALA A 87 18.64 -10.42 11.83
N PRO A 88 18.51 -9.94 13.08
CA PRO A 88 18.30 -8.53 13.37
C PRO A 88 19.57 -7.71 13.15
N SER A 89 19.87 -7.42 11.88
CA SER A 89 20.91 -6.47 11.43
C SER A 89 20.36 -5.08 11.12
N HIS A 90 19.03 -4.90 11.18
CA HIS A 90 18.34 -3.70 10.74
C HIS A 90 18.02 -2.75 11.89
N SER A 91 17.95 -1.45 11.59
CA SER A 91 17.60 -0.45 12.57
C SER A 91 16.10 -0.52 12.96
N PRO A 92 15.73 -0.06 14.18
CA PRO A 92 14.33 0.00 14.59
C PRO A 92 13.45 0.84 13.66
N SER A 93 14.01 1.85 12.99
CA SER A 93 13.29 2.68 12.02
C SER A 93 12.95 1.91 10.75
N SER A 94 13.89 1.13 10.20
CA SER A 94 13.64 0.28 9.04
C SER A 94 12.54 -0.75 9.34
N MET A 95 12.55 -1.34 10.53
CA MET A 95 11.51 -2.30 10.94
C MET A 95 10.13 -1.66 11.01
N ARG A 96 10.02 -0.41 11.50
CA ARG A 96 8.76 0.34 11.49
C ARG A 96 8.28 0.66 10.09
N SER A 97 9.18 1.07 9.19
CA SER A 97 8.83 1.32 7.78
C SER A 97 8.30 0.04 7.12
N MET A 98 8.94 -1.11 7.35
CA MET A 98 8.44 -2.39 6.83
C MET A 98 7.05 -2.75 7.38
N GLN A 99 6.83 -2.56 8.68
CA GLN A 99 5.51 -2.78 9.30
C GLN A 99 4.44 -1.87 8.68
N ALA A 100 4.76 -0.59 8.45
CA ALA A 100 3.84 0.36 7.82
C ALA A 100 3.49 -0.07 6.39
N LEU A 101 4.49 -0.46 5.58
CA LEU A 101 4.25 -0.95 4.22
C LEU A 101 3.33 -2.18 4.21
N LEU A 102 3.61 -3.18 5.06
CA LEU A 102 2.75 -4.36 5.17
C LEU A 102 1.31 -4.00 5.52
N LYS A 103 1.13 -3.08 6.48
CA LYS A 103 -0.20 -2.62 6.89
C LYS A 103 -0.94 -1.96 5.72
N GLU A 104 -0.30 -1.03 5.01
CA GLU A 104 -0.91 -0.30 3.90
C GLU A 104 -1.31 -1.23 2.74
N TRP A 105 -0.45 -2.20 2.39
CA TRP A 105 -0.78 -3.18 1.35
C TRP A 105 -1.89 -4.15 1.76
N ILE A 106 -1.95 -4.56 3.04
CA ILE A 106 -3.03 -5.40 3.56
C ILE A 106 -4.34 -4.61 3.59
N GLU A 107 -4.34 -3.36 4.05
CA GLU A 107 -5.52 -2.50 4.04
C GLU A 107 -6.07 -2.31 2.62
N LEU A 108 -5.19 -2.11 1.63
CA LEU A 108 -5.60 -2.07 0.21
C LEU A 108 -6.24 -3.40 -0.22
N ALA A 109 -5.62 -4.54 0.09
CA ALA A 109 -6.16 -5.85 -0.28
C ALA A 109 -7.51 -6.15 0.40
N GLU A 110 -7.66 -5.82 1.68
CA GLU A 110 -8.93 -5.95 2.39
C GLU A 110 -10.01 -5.04 1.81
N TRP A 111 -9.65 -3.79 1.49
CA TRP A 111 -10.57 -2.86 0.85
C TRP A 111 -11.02 -3.39 -0.51
N LEU A 112 -10.09 -3.93 -1.32
CA LEU A 112 -10.41 -4.55 -2.60
C LEU A 112 -11.33 -5.76 -2.46
N ILE A 113 -11.12 -6.62 -1.45
CA ILE A 113 -12.00 -7.76 -1.22
C ILE A 113 -13.40 -7.27 -0.81
N LYS A 114 -13.49 -6.29 0.08
CA LYS A 114 -14.77 -5.72 0.55
C LYS A 114 -15.56 -5.02 -0.55
N HIS A 115 -14.89 -4.43 -1.54
CA HIS A 115 -15.53 -3.67 -2.62
C HIS A 115 -15.59 -4.43 -3.96
N GLY A 116 -14.79 -5.48 -4.11
CA GLY A 116 -14.76 -6.37 -5.27
C GLY A 116 -15.95 -7.33 -5.33
N GLU A 117 -16.73 -7.48 -4.25
CA GLU A 117 -18.02 -8.20 -4.27
C GLU A 117 -19.14 -7.44 -5.04
N ILE A 118 -18.86 -6.24 -5.56
CA ILE A 118 -19.85 -5.36 -6.22
C ILE A 118 -19.77 -5.43 -7.77
N HIS A 119 -18.92 -6.29 -8.35
CA HIS A 119 -18.84 -6.50 -9.81
C HIS A 119 -19.27 -7.89 -10.26
#